data_AF-A0A318H403-F1
#
_entry.id   AF-A0A318H403-F1
#
_cell.length_a   1.000
_cell.length_b   1.000
_cell.length_c   1.000
_cell.angle_alpha   90.00
_cell.angle_beta   90.00
_cell.angle_gamma   90.00
#
_symmetry.space_group_name_H-M   'P 1'
#
loop_
_entity.id
_entity.type
_entity.pdbx_description
1 polymer ?
#
loop_
_entity_poly.entity_id
_entity_poly.type
_entity_poly.pdbx_seq_one_letter_code
_entity_poly.pdbx_strand_id
1 'polypeptide(L)'
;MPAPGPSPLPPAPVPPAPAPAPVSRAEVRTVALRLLPPDLPQRSLWAEDIATTFAALSIPAQDHKVCALAAVIEQESGWKADPVVAGLSRIAQRELDKKRERYGIPKAAFDLALMKASPDGRSYQARIEALRTERELSDLFEDMIREIPLGTRIFEGQNPVRTGGSTQVSIRYAQDLMREKPYPWRPARTAREEVFTRRGGVYFGAAMLLDYPVSYNRMLFRFADYNAGRYSSRNAAFQALLARLSGQTLTLDGDLLRYAGGTALSPRDAPSEAWRALLSLHDLGLSAAQIERDLKLEKQHDFEVTPTYSRLYAVAALRGMNPERSQLPQIDLKSPKITRQLTSAWFAERCEARYRACLARGTPAPAAASPAVAP
;
A
#
# COMPACT_ATOMS: atom_id res chain seq x y z
N MET A 1 -66.02 -5.48 -20.14
CA MET A 1 -64.64 -5.24 -19.66
C MET A 1 -63.68 -5.63 -20.78
N PRO A 2 -62.70 -4.81 -21.16
CA PRO A 2 -61.72 -5.19 -22.18
C PRO A 2 -60.73 -6.21 -21.60
N ALA A 3 -60.29 -7.15 -22.44
CA ALA A 3 -59.32 -8.18 -22.08
C ALA A 3 -57.94 -7.56 -21.74
N PRO A 4 -57.19 -8.13 -20.80
CA PRO A 4 -55.85 -7.64 -20.47
C PRO A 4 -54.92 -7.83 -21.67
N GLY A 5 -54.19 -6.76 -22.01
CA GLY A 5 -53.19 -6.79 -23.07
C GLY A 5 -52.00 -7.71 -22.72
N PRO A 6 -51.28 -8.23 -23.72
CA PRO A 6 -50.16 -9.13 -23.51
C PRO A 6 -49.04 -8.44 -22.71
N SER A 7 -48.52 -9.16 -21.71
CA SER A 7 -47.37 -8.71 -20.92
C SER A 7 -46.15 -8.46 -21.82
N PRO A 8 -45.37 -7.39 -21.59
CA PRO A 8 -44.16 -7.11 -22.36
C PRO A 8 -43.16 -8.24 -22.18
N LEU A 9 -42.60 -8.71 -23.29
CA LEU A 9 -41.56 -9.72 -23.31
C LEU A 9 -40.33 -9.24 -22.50
N PRO A 10 -39.67 -10.12 -21.74
CA PRO A 10 -38.44 -9.77 -21.05
C PRO A 10 -37.39 -9.29 -22.06
N PRO A 11 -36.57 -8.28 -21.70
CA PRO A 11 -35.53 -7.78 -22.59
C PRO A 11 -34.58 -8.92 -22.98
N ALA A 12 -34.26 -8.99 -24.27
CA ALA A 12 -33.32 -9.98 -24.78
C ALA A 12 -31.98 -9.87 -24.02
N PRO A 13 -31.34 -11.00 -23.68
CA PRO A 13 -30.05 -10.99 -22.99
C PRO A 13 -29.03 -10.25 -23.84
N VAL A 14 -28.48 -9.16 -23.28
CA VAL A 14 -27.39 -8.41 -23.91
C VAL A 14 -26.18 -9.35 -24.02
N PRO A 15 -25.60 -9.53 -25.21
CA PRO A 15 -24.40 -10.36 -25.35
C PRO A 15 -23.30 -9.83 -24.44
N PRO A 16 -22.54 -10.70 -23.75
CA PRO A 16 -21.48 -10.27 -22.86
C PRO A 16 -20.49 -9.40 -23.64
N ALA A 17 -20.12 -8.25 -23.06
CA ALA A 17 -19.14 -7.37 -23.65
C ALA A 17 -17.84 -8.15 -23.93
N PRO A 18 -17.18 -7.92 -25.08
CA PRO A 18 -15.93 -8.59 -25.39
C PRO A 18 -14.90 -8.34 -24.28
N ALA A 19 -14.15 -9.38 -23.92
CA ALA A 19 -13.11 -9.27 -22.91
C ALA A 19 -12.12 -8.16 -23.31
N PRO A 20 -11.63 -7.34 -22.34
CA PRO A 20 -10.64 -6.31 -22.64
C PRO A 20 -9.42 -6.92 -23.33
N ALA A 21 -8.89 -6.23 -24.34
CA ALA A 21 -7.67 -6.66 -24.99
C ALA A 21 -6.52 -6.78 -23.96
N PRO A 22 -5.64 -7.78 -24.09
CA PRO A 22 -4.52 -7.94 -23.18
C PRO A 22 -3.59 -6.73 -23.28
N VAL A 23 -3.06 -6.29 -22.14
CA VAL A 23 -2.13 -5.16 -22.08
C VAL A 23 -0.81 -5.54 -22.75
N SER A 24 -0.41 -4.78 -23.78
CA SER A 24 0.83 -5.01 -24.52
C SER A 24 2.06 -4.58 -23.72
N ARG A 25 2.95 -5.52 -23.41
CA ARG A 25 4.25 -5.21 -22.76
C ARG A 25 5.07 -4.21 -23.57
N ALA A 26 5.06 -4.33 -24.91
CA ALA A 26 5.84 -3.45 -25.77
C ALA A 26 5.36 -1.99 -25.69
N GLU A 27 4.04 -1.79 -25.62
CA GLU A 27 3.44 -0.46 -25.44
C GLU A 27 3.79 0.12 -24.07
N VAL A 28 3.60 -0.65 -22.98
CA VAL A 28 3.96 -0.19 -21.63
C VAL A 28 5.44 0.16 -21.54
N ARG A 29 6.31 -0.68 -22.10
CA ARG A 29 7.76 -0.43 -22.13
C ARG A 29 8.09 0.86 -22.85
N THR A 30 7.43 1.13 -23.98
CA THR A 30 7.62 2.36 -24.77
C THR A 30 7.22 3.58 -23.94
N VAL A 31 6.07 3.53 -23.28
CA VAL A 31 5.60 4.60 -22.37
C VAL A 31 6.58 4.78 -21.20
N ALA A 32 7.02 3.69 -20.58
CA ALA A 32 7.99 3.72 -19.48
C ALA A 32 9.30 4.35 -19.90
N LEU A 33 9.89 3.91 -21.01
CA LEU A 33 11.11 4.53 -21.52
C LEU A 33 10.92 6.02 -21.78
N ARG A 34 9.81 6.46 -22.38
CA ARG A 34 9.55 7.89 -22.59
C ARG A 34 9.52 8.71 -21.29
N LEU A 35 8.91 8.18 -20.23
CA LEU A 35 8.60 8.93 -18.99
C LEU A 35 9.68 8.84 -17.90
N LEU A 36 10.42 7.74 -17.86
CA LEU A 36 11.49 7.54 -16.87
C LEU A 36 12.65 8.51 -17.11
N PRO A 37 13.34 8.97 -16.05
CA PRO A 37 14.50 9.85 -16.20
C PRO A 37 15.53 9.27 -17.18
N PRO A 38 16.06 10.06 -18.12
CA PRO A 38 16.91 9.56 -19.20
C PRO A 38 18.24 8.97 -18.69
N ASP A 39 18.76 9.51 -17.60
CA ASP A 39 20.00 9.17 -16.90
C ASP A 39 19.83 8.11 -15.80
N LEU A 40 18.63 7.55 -15.65
CA LEU A 40 18.32 6.53 -14.65
C LEU A 40 19.21 5.28 -14.83
N PRO A 41 19.98 4.85 -13.80
CA PRO A 41 20.71 3.59 -13.87
C PRO A 41 19.78 2.39 -14.10
N GLN A 42 20.17 1.51 -15.03
CA GLN A 42 19.38 0.34 -15.42
C GLN A 42 17.95 0.68 -15.90
N ARG A 43 17.74 1.89 -16.47
CA ARG A 43 16.45 2.37 -16.99
C ARG A 43 15.71 1.36 -17.86
N SER A 44 16.42 0.67 -18.76
CA SER A 44 15.83 -0.36 -19.62
C SER A 44 15.27 -1.51 -18.79
N LEU A 45 15.99 -1.99 -17.78
CA LEU A 45 15.54 -3.07 -16.91
C LEU A 45 14.35 -2.65 -16.03
N TRP A 46 14.31 -1.41 -15.53
CA TRP A 46 13.13 -0.87 -14.86
C TRP A 46 11.91 -0.85 -15.78
N ALA A 47 12.10 -0.41 -17.04
CA ALA A 47 11.02 -0.39 -18.02
C ALA A 47 10.50 -1.80 -18.37
N GLU A 48 11.39 -2.80 -18.47
CA GLU A 48 10.98 -4.21 -18.67
C GLU A 48 10.16 -4.77 -17.51
N ASP A 49 10.60 -4.50 -16.26
CA ASP A 49 9.90 -4.96 -15.08
C ASP A 49 8.52 -4.27 -14.97
N ILE A 50 8.43 -2.96 -15.23
CA ILE A 50 7.15 -2.22 -15.30
C ILE A 50 6.24 -2.81 -16.38
N ALA A 51 6.78 -3.08 -17.58
CA ALA A 51 6.01 -3.66 -18.68
C ALA A 51 5.44 -5.03 -18.34
N THR A 52 6.26 -5.90 -17.75
CA THR A 52 5.82 -7.24 -17.32
C THR A 52 4.78 -7.14 -16.21
N THR A 53 5.00 -6.27 -15.23
CA THR A 53 4.03 -6.02 -14.15
C THR A 53 2.69 -5.53 -14.67
N PHE A 54 2.68 -4.53 -15.54
CA PHE A 54 1.44 -3.94 -16.04
C PHE A 54 0.66 -4.94 -16.90
N ALA A 55 1.35 -5.73 -17.72
CA ALA A 55 0.72 -6.81 -18.47
C ALA A 55 0.11 -7.88 -17.55
N ALA A 56 0.84 -8.30 -16.50
CA ALA A 56 0.36 -9.31 -15.56
C ALA A 56 -0.82 -8.84 -14.69
N LEU A 57 -0.86 -7.56 -14.34
CA LEU A 57 -1.92 -6.94 -13.53
C LEU A 57 -3.04 -6.33 -14.38
N SER A 58 -2.99 -6.46 -15.71
CA SER A 58 -3.91 -5.82 -16.65
C SER A 58 -4.04 -4.29 -16.44
N ILE A 59 -2.93 -3.63 -16.11
CA ILE A 59 -2.85 -2.18 -15.94
C ILE A 59 -2.56 -1.53 -17.31
N PRO A 60 -3.46 -0.70 -17.85
CA PRO A 60 -3.26 -0.04 -19.15
C PRO A 60 -1.98 0.78 -19.25
N ALA A 61 -1.40 0.83 -20.45
CA ALA A 61 -0.20 1.61 -20.80
C ALA A 61 -0.47 3.12 -20.84
N GLN A 62 -0.72 3.72 -19.67
CA GLN A 62 -1.08 5.12 -19.53
C GLN A 62 -0.03 5.89 -18.73
N ASP A 63 0.29 7.10 -19.17
CA ASP A 63 1.36 7.93 -18.61
C ASP A 63 1.19 8.16 -17.12
N HIS A 64 -0.03 8.47 -16.68
CA HIS A 64 -0.30 8.70 -15.27
C HIS A 64 -0.10 7.44 -14.39
N LYS A 65 -0.29 6.23 -14.94
CA LYS A 65 -0.10 4.99 -14.17
C LYS A 65 1.38 4.66 -14.04
N VAL A 66 2.14 4.80 -15.13
CA VAL A 66 3.60 4.65 -15.11
C VAL A 66 4.24 5.68 -14.20
N CYS A 67 3.83 6.95 -14.31
CA CYS A 67 4.35 8.01 -13.45
C CYS A 67 3.98 7.86 -11.98
N ALA A 68 2.80 7.31 -11.65
CA ALA A 68 2.43 7.06 -10.27
C ALA A 68 3.34 6.01 -9.62
N LEU A 69 3.62 4.90 -10.31
CA LEU A 69 4.56 3.89 -9.82
C LEU A 69 5.99 4.43 -9.74
N ALA A 70 6.44 5.17 -10.75
CA ALA A 70 7.74 5.81 -10.76
C ALA A 70 7.93 6.77 -9.58
N ALA A 71 6.90 7.54 -9.24
CA ALA A 71 6.92 8.46 -8.10
C ALA A 71 7.12 7.73 -6.76
N VAL A 72 6.45 6.59 -6.56
CA VAL A 72 6.63 5.74 -5.37
C VAL A 72 8.02 5.14 -5.33
N ILE A 73 8.52 4.57 -6.44
CA ILE A 73 9.88 3.99 -6.50
C ILE A 73 10.94 5.04 -6.15
N GLU A 74 10.82 6.22 -6.73
CA GLU A 74 11.76 7.31 -6.53
C GLU A 74 11.68 7.87 -5.09
N GLN A 75 10.50 7.94 -4.50
CA GLN A 75 10.30 8.38 -3.12
C GLN A 75 10.85 7.39 -2.10
N GLU A 76 10.59 6.09 -2.29
CA GLU A 76 10.90 5.06 -1.31
C GLU A 76 12.37 4.60 -1.35
N SER A 77 12.96 4.55 -2.54
CA SER A 77 14.30 3.97 -2.71
C SER A 77 15.26 4.78 -3.55
N GLY A 78 14.78 5.82 -4.25
CA GLY A 78 15.57 6.52 -5.25
C GLY A 78 16.05 5.56 -6.35
N TRP A 79 15.18 4.67 -6.80
CA TRP A 79 15.45 3.67 -7.85
C TRP A 79 16.49 2.60 -7.45
N LYS A 80 16.37 2.05 -6.24
CA LYS A 80 17.21 0.96 -5.76
C LYS A 80 16.33 -0.19 -5.26
N ALA A 81 16.57 -1.41 -5.72
CA ALA A 81 15.83 -2.57 -5.24
C ALA A 81 16.09 -2.83 -3.74
N ASP A 82 17.34 -2.64 -3.31
CA ASP A 82 17.78 -2.92 -1.94
C ASP A 82 18.74 -1.80 -1.48
N PRO A 83 18.20 -0.64 -1.06
CA PRO A 83 19.02 0.51 -0.69
C PRO A 83 19.76 0.29 0.64
N VAL A 84 20.98 0.82 0.73
CA VAL A 84 21.74 0.86 1.98
C VAL A 84 21.04 1.79 2.98
N VAL A 85 20.88 1.30 4.21
CA VAL A 85 20.36 2.06 5.35
C VAL A 85 21.54 2.50 6.22
N ALA A 86 21.72 3.82 6.33
CA ALA A 86 22.79 4.40 7.13
C ALA A 86 22.67 3.97 8.60
N GLY A 87 23.75 3.39 9.14
CA GLY A 87 23.82 2.96 10.54
C GLY A 87 22.94 1.76 10.90
N LEU A 88 22.50 0.97 9.92
CA LEU A 88 21.60 -0.18 10.15
C LEU A 88 22.11 -1.16 11.20
N SER A 89 23.41 -1.51 11.17
CA SER A 89 24.02 -2.40 12.16
C SER A 89 23.79 -1.91 13.59
N ARG A 90 24.05 -0.62 13.88
CA ARG A 90 23.80 -0.01 15.19
C ARG A 90 22.33 0.01 15.56
N ILE A 91 21.43 0.23 14.60
CA ILE A 91 19.98 0.19 14.84
C ILE A 91 19.55 -1.22 15.21
N ALA A 92 19.98 -2.23 14.45
CA ALA A 92 19.66 -3.64 14.67
C ALA A 92 20.19 -4.13 16.04
N GLN A 93 21.43 -3.78 16.39
CA GLN A 93 22.01 -4.10 17.70
C GLN A 93 21.17 -3.55 18.84
N ARG A 94 20.79 -2.26 18.79
CA ARG A 94 19.95 -1.64 19.84
C ARG A 94 18.58 -2.30 19.96
N GLU A 95 17.94 -2.65 18.85
CA GLU A 95 16.63 -3.32 18.90
C GLU A 95 16.72 -4.76 19.41
N LEU A 96 17.80 -5.49 19.08
CA LEU A 96 18.10 -6.80 19.66
C LEU A 96 18.35 -6.71 21.17
N ASP A 97 19.12 -5.72 21.62
CA ASP A 97 19.39 -5.47 23.04
C ASP A 97 18.11 -5.14 23.82
N LYS A 98 17.23 -4.29 23.28
CA LYS A 98 15.92 -4.00 23.90
C LYS A 98 15.05 -5.25 24.02
N LYS A 99 15.04 -6.11 22.99
CA LYS A 99 14.31 -7.38 23.03
C LYS A 99 14.90 -8.31 24.10
N ARG A 100 16.23 -8.44 24.12
CA ARG A 100 16.96 -9.21 25.14
C ARG A 100 16.54 -8.78 26.55
N GLU A 101 16.53 -7.48 26.84
CA GLU A 101 16.13 -6.93 28.14
C GLU A 101 14.66 -7.23 28.46
N ARG A 102 13.76 -7.03 27.49
CA ARG A 102 12.34 -7.33 27.65
C ARG A 102 12.06 -8.78 28.03
N TYR A 103 12.87 -9.72 27.53
CA TYR A 103 12.76 -11.15 27.83
C TYR A 103 13.64 -11.59 29.01
N GLY A 104 14.33 -10.68 29.71
CA GLY A 104 15.17 -11.01 30.86
C GLY A 104 16.40 -11.86 30.53
N ILE A 105 16.86 -11.84 29.27
CA ILE A 105 17.99 -12.66 28.83
C ILE A 105 19.32 -12.01 29.29
N PRO A 106 20.18 -12.72 30.04
CA PRO A 106 21.48 -12.17 30.45
C PRO A 106 22.36 -11.84 29.24
N LYS A 107 23.07 -10.69 29.30
CA LYS A 107 23.90 -10.21 28.19
C LYS A 107 24.95 -11.25 27.75
N ALA A 108 25.68 -11.84 28.68
CA ALA A 108 26.69 -12.85 28.37
C ALA A 108 26.12 -14.08 27.64
N ALA A 109 24.91 -14.53 28.02
CA ALA A 109 24.25 -15.64 27.36
C ALA A 109 23.80 -15.28 25.94
N PHE A 110 23.30 -14.06 25.74
CA PHE A 110 22.90 -13.55 24.42
C PHE A 110 24.11 -13.39 23.49
N ASP A 111 25.20 -12.76 23.98
CA ASP A 111 26.44 -12.58 23.21
C ASP A 111 27.03 -13.93 22.80
N LEU A 112 27.03 -14.93 23.70
CA LEU A 112 27.47 -16.29 23.39
C LEU A 112 26.59 -16.95 22.30
N ALA A 113 25.27 -16.75 22.36
CA ALA A 113 24.37 -17.25 21.33
C ALA A 113 24.66 -16.63 19.95
N LEU A 114 25.02 -15.35 19.89
CA LEU A 114 25.38 -14.66 18.64
C LEU A 114 26.74 -15.09 18.07
N MET A 115 27.59 -15.77 18.85
CA MET A 115 28.83 -16.36 18.33
C MET A 115 28.60 -17.61 17.48
N LYS A 116 27.39 -18.19 17.50
CA LYS A 116 27.03 -19.33 16.65
C LYS A 116 27.28 -18.99 15.18
N ALA A 117 27.93 -19.90 14.46
CA ALA A 117 28.07 -19.83 13.02
C ALA A 117 26.70 -19.95 12.33
N SER A 118 26.45 -19.06 11.39
CA SER A 118 25.26 -19.04 10.56
C SER A 118 25.48 -19.79 9.24
N PRO A 119 24.46 -19.95 8.37
CA PRO A 119 24.60 -20.66 7.09
C PRO A 119 25.71 -20.16 6.16
N ASP A 120 26.09 -18.88 6.28
CA ASP A 120 27.13 -18.27 5.45
C ASP A 120 28.55 -18.43 6.01
N GLY A 121 28.71 -19.18 7.10
CA GLY A 121 29.98 -19.45 7.77
C GLY A 121 30.45 -18.36 8.74
N ARG A 122 29.84 -17.16 8.74
CA ARG A 122 30.13 -16.10 9.71
C ARG A 122 29.29 -16.30 10.98
N SER A 123 29.75 -15.74 12.11
CA SER A 123 28.91 -15.66 13.30
C SER A 123 27.73 -14.70 13.09
N TYR A 124 26.62 -14.92 13.79
CA TYR A 124 25.50 -13.97 13.79
C TYR A 124 25.94 -12.57 14.23
N GLN A 125 26.86 -12.46 15.20
CA GLN A 125 27.46 -11.19 15.59
C GLN A 125 28.17 -10.50 14.42
N ALA A 126 29.03 -11.20 13.69
CA ALA A 126 29.74 -10.63 12.54
C ALA A 126 28.78 -10.21 11.42
N ARG A 127 27.69 -10.96 11.19
CA ARG A 127 26.64 -10.56 10.25
C ARG A 127 25.94 -9.28 10.69
N ILE A 128 25.58 -9.17 11.97
CA ILE A 128 24.93 -7.97 12.55
C ILE A 128 25.83 -6.74 12.38
N GLU A 129 27.12 -6.86 12.67
CA GLU A 129 28.09 -5.76 12.55
C GLU A 129 28.27 -5.29 11.10
N ALA A 130 28.16 -6.21 10.14
CA ALA A 130 28.29 -5.93 8.71
C ALA A 130 26.99 -5.49 8.01
N LEU A 131 25.83 -5.45 8.69
CA LEU A 131 24.53 -5.13 8.08
C LEU A 131 24.50 -3.75 7.39
N ARG A 132 24.06 -3.73 6.13
CA ARG A 132 23.88 -2.50 5.36
C ARG A 132 22.48 -2.35 4.77
N THR A 133 21.76 -3.43 4.51
CA THR A 133 20.47 -3.40 3.82
C THR A 133 19.34 -4.08 4.60
N GLU A 134 18.09 -3.72 4.29
CA GLU A 134 16.93 -4.36 4.92
C GLU A 134 16.76 -5.81 4.50
N ARG A 135 17.17 -6.17 3.28
CA ARG A 135 17.19 -7.56 2.84
C ARG A 135 18.15 -8.38 3.70
N GLU A 136 19.39 -7.92 3.91
CA GLU A 136 20.36 -8.61 4.77
C GLU A 136 19.84 -8.76 6.20
N LEU A 137 19.17 -7.74 6.74
CA LEU A 137 18.53 -7.81 8.05
C LEU A 137 17.39 -8.82 8.07
N SER A 138 16.57 -8.85 7.02
CA SER A 138 15.49 -9.82 6.87
C SER A 138 16.04 -11.23 6.84
N ASP A 139 17.04 -11.50 5.97
CA ASP A 139 17.66 -12.82 5.80
C ASP A 139 18.33 -13.29 7.11
N LEU A 140 19.02 -12.38 7.81
CA LEU A 140 19.60 -12.64 9.14
C LEU A 140 18.54 -13.12 10.14
N PHE A 141 17.40 -12.43 10.23
CA PHE A 141 16.35 -12.80 11.17
C PHE A 141 15.68 -14.12 10.80
N GLU A 142 15.48 -14.41 9.51
CA GLU A 142 14.94 -15.71 9.08
C GLU A 142 15.87 -16.87 9.47
N ASP A 143 17.19 -16.69 9.32
CA ASP A 143 18.18 -17.69 9.75
C ASP A 143 18.18 -17.85 11.29
N MET A 144 18.20 -16.74 12.04
CA MET A 144 18.16 -16.77 13.51
C MET A 144 16.91 -17.48 14.04
N ILE A 145 15.74 -17.21 13.46
CA ILE A 145 14.47 -17.86 13.84
C ILE A 145 14.55 -19.38 13.62
N ARG A 146 15.19 -19.81 12.53
CA ARG A 146 15.32 -21.22 12.14
C ARG A 146 16.34 -21.98 12.97
N GLU A 147 17.46 -21.34 13.31
CA GLU A 147 18.64 -22.05 13.83
C GLU A 147 18.87 -21.91 15.34
N ILE A 148 18.35 -20.86 15.97
CA ILE A 148 18.56 -20.66 17.41
C ILE A 148 17.53 -21.51 18.16
N PRO A 149 17.93 -22.36 19.13
CA PRO A 149 16.98 -23.09 19.97
C PRO A 149 16.03 -22.14 20.69
N LEU A 150 14.73 -22.46 20.71
CA LEU A 150 13.66 -21.54 21.15
C LEU A 150 13.53 -20.27 20.30
N GLY A 151 14.17 -20.19 19.13
CA GLY A 151 14.12 -19.05 18.22
C GLY A 151 12.71 -18.67 17.82
N THR A 152 11.81 -19.64 17.63
CA THR A 152 10.38 -19.36 17.38
C THR A 152 9.64 -18.77 18.57
N ARG A 153 10.08 -19.00 19.83
CA ARG A 153 9.51 -18.36 21.05
C ARG A 153 10.17 -17.02 21.36
N ILE A 154 11.50 -16.95 21.25
CA ILE A 154 12.30 -15.74 21.53
C ILE A 154 12.10 -14.70 20.43
N PHE A 155 11.90 -15.15 19.19
CA PHE A 155 11.70 -14.36 17.98
C PHE A 155 10.30 -14.56 17.34
N GLU A 156 9.27 -14.94 18.12
CA GLU A 156 7.90 -15.24 17.63
C GLU A 156 7.25 -14.09 16.84
N GLY A 157 7.12 -14.28 15.52
CA GLY A 157 6.64 -13.23 14.62
C GLY A 157 7.55 -12.00 14.59
N GLN A 158 8.87 -12.13 14.81
CA GLN A 158 9.76 -11.00 15.13
C GLN A 158 10.73 -10.55 14.04
N ASN A 159 10.66 -11.03 12.79
CA ASN A 159 11.42 -10.35 11.74
C ASN A 159 10.94 -8.88 11.70
N PRO A 160 11.80 -7.91 12.09
CA PRO A 160 11.38 -6.52 12.22
C PRO A 160 11.09 -5.90 10.84
N VAL A 161 11.60 -6.54 9.78
CA VAL A 161 11.40 -6.13 8.41
C VAL A 161 10.05 -6.66 7.92
N ARG A 162 9.09 -5.73 7.85
CA ARG A 162 7.71 -5.97 7.41
C ARG A 162 7.42 -5.43 6.02
N THR A 163 8.19 -4.45 5.60
CA THR A 163 8.17 -3.85 4.27
C THR A 163 9.53 -4.02 3.63
N GLY A 164 9.61 -3.89 2.31
CA GLY A 164 10.91 -3.94 1.65
C GLY A 164 10.85 -3.59 0.18
N GLY A 165 12.02 -3.65 -0.45
CA GLY A 165 12.16 -3.44 -1.88
C GLY A 165 12.15 -1.97 -2.30
N SER A 166 12.12 -1.78 -3.62
CA SER A 166 12.13 -0.46 -4.26
C SER A 166 10.90 0.39 -3.98
N THR A 167 9.83 -0.21 -3.45
CA THR A 167 8.53 0.41 -3.22
C THR A 167 8.08 0.27 -1.76
N GLN A 168 8.89 -0.30 -0.86
CA GLN A 168 8.57 -0.48 0.57
C GLN A 168 7.21 -1.12 0.83
N VAL A 169 6.81 -2.09 0.01
CA VAL A 169 5.52 -2.78 0.14
C VAL A 169 5.55 -3.80 1.28
N SER A 170 4.40 -4.00 1.93
CA SER A 170 4.24 -5.01 2.99
C SER A 170 4.47 -6.43 2.46
N ILE A 171 5.28 -7.19 3.19
CA ILE A 171 5.55 -8.60 2.89
C ILE A 171 4.28 -9.45 3.07
N ARG A 172 3.43 -9.11 4.06
CA ARG A 172 2.12 -9.77 4.22
C ARG A 172 1.26 -9.55 3.00
N TYR A 173 1.18 -8.31 2.51
CA TYR A 173 0.43 -8.00 1.30
C TYR A 173 0.97 -8.76 0.08
N ALA A 174 2.30 -8.83 -0.09
CA ALA A 174 2.92 -9.60 -1.16
C ALA A 174 2.59 -11.10 -1.07
N GLN A 175 2.60 -11.68 0.14
CA GLN A 175 2.19 -13.06 0.39
C GLN A 175 0.73 -13.30 0.03
N ASP A 176 -0.17 -12.39 0.42
CA ASP A 176 -1.60 -12.48 0.14
C ASP A 176 -1.84 -12.43 -1.38
N LEU A 177 -1.22 -11.47 -2.07
CA LEU A 177 -1.33 -11.32 -3.51
C LEU A 177 -0.78 -12.54 -4.29
N MET A 178 0.33 -13.14 -3.85
CA MET A 178 0.85 -14.36 -4.50
C MET A 178 -0.04 -15.59 -4.29
N ARG A 179 -0.90 -15.61 -3.25
CA ARG A 179 -1.91 -16.67 -3.08
C ARG A 179 -3.14 -16.43 -3.94
N GLU A 180 -3.49 -15.16 -4.15
CA GLU A 180 -4.69 -14.77 -4.89
C GLU A 180 -4.49 -14.71 -6.41
N LYS A 181 -3.28 -14.34 -6.87
CA LYS A 181 -2.99 -14.12 -8.30
C LYS A 181 -1.73 -14.85 -8.76
N PRO A 182 -1.69 -15.37 -10.00
CA PRO A 182 -0.48 -15.95 -10.57
C PRO A 182 0.67 -14.93 -10.61
N TYR A 183 1.81 -15.28 -10.03
CA TYR A 183 3.02 -14.47 -10.13
C TYR A 183 3.68 -14.66 -11.51
N PRO A 184 4.03 -13.59 -12.23
CA PRO A 184 4.39 -13.71 -13.65
C PRO A 184 5.83 -14.18 -13.91
N TRP A 185 6.71 -14.23 -12.90
CA TRP A 185 8.08 -14.73 -13.05
C TRP A 185 8.25 -16.16 -12.54
N ARG A 186 9.05 -16.96 -13.27
CA ARG A 186 9.41 -18.35 -12.91
C ARG A 186 10.93 -18.58 -13.03
N PRO A 187 11.53 -19.40 -12.16
CA PRO A 187 10.96 -19.87 -10.89
C PRO A 187 10.71 -18.69 -9.94
N ALA A 188 9.59 -18.75 -9.21
CA ALA A 188 9.25 -17.76 -8.20
C ALA A 188 10.01 -18.07 -6.91
N ARG A 189 10.50 -17.05 -6.23
CA ARG A 189 10.98 -17.15 -4.84
C ARG A 189 9.81 -16.98 -3.87
N THR A 190 10.07 -17.05 -2.57
CA THR A 190 9.05 -16.67 -1.58
C THR A 190 8.69 -15.19 -1.73
N ALA A 191 7.49 -14.80 -1.30
CA ALA A 191 7.07 -13.39 -1.36
C ALA A 191 8.04 -12.45 -0.64
N ARG A 192 8.61 -12.88 0.50
CA ARG A 192 9.63 -12.13 1.25
C ARG A 192 10.86 -11.87 0.40
N GLU A 193 11.37 -12.89 -0.28
CA GLU A 193 12.54 -12.75 -1.16
C GLU A 193 12.23 -11.92 -2.40
N GLU A 194 11.07 -12.12 -3.03
CA GLU A 194 10.69 -11.37 -4.23
C GLU A 194 10.52 -9.88 -3.94
N VAL A 195 9.98 -9.49 -2.79
CA VAL A 195 9.84 -8.07 -2.39
C VAL A 195 11.16 -7.31 -2.49
N PHE A 196 12.30 -7.93 -2.14
CA PHE A 196 13.62 -7.28 -2.25
C PHE A 196 14.26 -7.35 -3.64
N THR A 197 13.64 -8.01 -4.61
CA THR A 197 14.07 -7.95 -6.00
C THR A 197 13.47 -6.72 -6.70
N ARG A 198 14.11 -6.25 -7.78
CA ARG A 198 13.57 -5.16 -8.60
C ARG A 198 12.19 -5.53 -9.16
N ARG A 199 12.07 -6.70 -9.77
CA ARG A 199 10.83 -7.21 -10.36
C ARG A 199 9.69 -7.34 -9.36
N GLY A 200 9.96 -7.91 -8.17
CA GLY A 200 8.94 -8.10 -7.15
C GLY A 200 8.54 -6.79 -6.50
N GLY A 201 9.49 -5.90 -6.17
CA GLY A 201 9.20 -4.56 -5.67
C GLY A 201 8.31 -3.75 -6.64
N VAL A 202 8.60 -3.80 -7.94
CA VAL A 202 7.77 -3.18 -8.99
C VAL A 202 6.38 -3.82 -9.04
N TYR A 203 6.28 -5.16 -9.06
CA TYR A 203 5.00 -5.88 -9.13
C TYR A 203 4.09 -5.62 -7.93
N PHE A 204 4.59 -5.85 -6.72
CA PHE A 204 3.79 -5.70 -5.50
C PHE A 204 3.45 -4.22 -5.25
N GLY A 205 4.36 -3.29 -5.55
CA GLY A 205 4.10 -1.85 -5.44
C GLY A 205 3.04 -1.38 -6.44
N ALA A 206 3.13 -1.81 -7.70
CA ALA A 206 2.11 -1.50 -8.71
C ALA A 206 0.74 -2.06 -8.32
N ALA A 207 0.71 -3.29 -7.82
CA ALA A 207 -0.52 -3.90 -7.37
C ALA A 207 -1.12 -3.10 -6.21
N MET A 208 -0.34 -2.81 -5.16
CA MET A 208 -0.80 -2.05 -3.99
C MET A 208 -1.36 -0.68 -4.39
N LEU A 209 -0.69 0.03 -5.30
CA LEU A 209 -1.03 1.38 -5.73
C LEU A 209 -2.19 1.47 -6.74
N LEU A 210 -2.25 0.56 -7.71
CA LEU A 210 -3.06 0.71 -8.94
C LEU A 210 -4.06 -0.43 -9.17
N ASP A 211 -3.82 -1.63 -8.63
CA ASP A 211 -4.65 -2.81 -8.83
C ASP A 211 -5.76 -2.91 -7.77
N TYR A 212 -6.54 -1.83 -7.67
CA TYR A 212 -7.81 -1.78 -6.95
C TYR A 212 -8.66 -0.59 -7.44
N PRO A 213 -10.00 -0.74 -7.50
CA PRO A 213 -10.89 0.36 -7.90
C PRO A 213 -10.98 1.43 -6.80
N VAL A 214 -11.19 2.68 -7.21
CA VAL A 214 -11.40 3.83 -6.32
C VAL A 214 -12.41 4.78 -6.96
N SER A 215 -13.12 5.55 -6.13
CA SER A 215 -14.12 6.53 -6.59
C SER A 215 -13.59 7.98 -6.62
N TYR A 216 -12.31 8.19 -6.32
CA TYR A 216 -11.68 9.51 -6.35
C TYR A 216 -10.69 9.62 -7.51
N ASN A 217 -10.60 10.82 -8.10
CA ASN A 217 -9.87 11.08 -9.33
C ASN A 217 -8.40 11.50 -9.12
N ARG A 218 -8.07 12.07 -7.95
CA ARG A 218 -6.72 12.56 -7.66
C ARG A 218 -5.80 11.42 -7.24
N MET A 219 -4.68 11.26 -7.95
CA MET A 219 -3.63 10.28 -7.62
C MET A 219 -3.06 10.51 -6.22
N LEU A 220 -3.06 11.76 -5.72
CA LEU A 220 -2.70 12.12 -4.35
C LEU A 220 -3.32 11.19 -3.29
N PHE A 221 -4.60 10.84 -3.42
CA PHE A 221 -5.28 9.96 -2.47
C PHE A 221 -4.84 8.50 -2.60
N ARG A 222 -4.43 8.05 -3.80
CA ARG A 222 -3.79 6.74 -3.95
C ARG A 222 -2.41 6.71 -3.28
N PHE A 223 -1.65 7.80 -3.33
CA PHE A 223 -0.37 7.88 -2.60
C PHE A 223 -0.57 7.88 -1.09
N ALA A 224 -1.61 8.56 -0.59
CA ALA A 224 -1.98 8.49 0.80
C ALA A 224 -2.42 7.06 1.20
N ASP A 225 -3.28 6.42 0.40
CA ASP A 225 -3.69 5.02 0.59
C ASP A 225 -2.51 4.04 0.52
N TYR A 226 -1.50 4.31 -0.30
CA TYR A 226 -0.30 3.47 -0.39
C TYR A 226 0.42 3.43 0.96
N ASN A 227 0.50 4.57 1.64
CA ASN A 227 1.20 4.73 2.91
C ASN A 227 0.34 4.33 4.13
N ALA A 228 -0.94 4.71 4.12
CA ALA A 228 -1.88 4.52 5.24
C ALA A 228 -2.74 3.24 5.13
N GLY A 229 -2.66 2.52 4.01
CA GLY A 229 -3.47 1.36 3.70
C GLY A 229 -4.62 1.69 2.73
N ARG A 230 -4.98 0.72 1.88
CA ARG A 230 -6.01 0.88 0.84
C ARG A 230 -7.32 1.40 1.43
N TYR A 231 -7.92 2.37 0.73
CA TYR A 231 -9.15 3.09 1.06
C TYR A 231 -9.07 4.01 2.29
N SER A 232 -7.91 4.21 2.91
CA SER A 232 -7.76 5.13 4.06
C SER A 232 -8.20 6.55 3.73
N SER A 233 -7.96 7.07 2.52
CA SER A 233 -8.35 8.44 2.15
C SER A 233 -9.88 8.62 2.11
N ARG A 234 -10.60 7.62 1.60
CA ARG A 234 -12.07 7.59 1.63
C ARG A 234 -12.56 7.47 3.06
N ASN A 235 -11.97 6.55 3.82
CA ASN A 235 -12.38 6.26 5.19
C ASN A 235 -12.11 7.46 6.12
N ALA A 236 -11.04 8.21 5.90
CA ALA A 236 -10.76 9.45 6.62
C ALA A 236 -11.86 10.49 6.36
N ALA A 237 -12.33 10.63 5.11
CA ALA A 237 -13.44 11.53 4.78
C ALA A 237 -14.75 11.07 5.43
N PHE A 238 -14.99 9.76 5.45
CA PHE A 238 -16.11 9.15 6.17
C PHE A 238 -16.05 9.44 7.68
N GLN A 239 -14.88 9.28 8.32
CA GLN A 239 -14.67 9.62 9.74
C GLN A 239 -14.92 11.11 10.00
N ALA A 240 -14.48 12.01 9.11
CA ALA A 240 -14.71 13.44 9.27
C ALA A 240 -16.20 13.82 9.19
N LEU A 241 -16.93 13.22 8.24
CA LEU A 241 -18.38 13.39 8.19
C LEU A 241 -19.06 12.81 9.45
N LEU A 242 -18.64 11.63 9.87
CA LEU A 242 -19.17 10.97 11.06
C LEU A 242 -18.93 11.79 12.33
N ALA A 243 -17.74 12.37 12.50
CA ALA A 243 -17.42 13.28 13.59
C ALA A 243 -18.35 14.50 13.61
N ARG A 244 -18.56 15.13 12.43
CA ARG A 244 -19.46 16.28 12.29
C ARG A 244 -20.92 15.95 12.61
N LEU A 245 -21.41 14.79 12.17
CA LEU A 245 -22.81 14.40 12.38
C LEU A 245 -23.10 13.93 13.80
N SER A 246 -22.15 13.22 14.42
CA SER A 246 -22.27 12.66 15.78
C SER A 246 -21.87 13.64 16.89
N GLY A 247 -21.11 14.69 16.58
CA GLY A 247 -20.52 15.59 17.56
C GLY A 247 -19.37 14.98 18.37
N GLN A 248 -18.93 13.77 18.04
CA GLN A 248 -17.81 13.10 18.71
C GLN A 248 -16.47 13.43 18.03
N THR A 249 -15.40 13.46 18.82
CA THR A 249 -14.04 13.56 18.29
C THR A 249 -13.59 12.19 17.77
N LEU A 250 -13.17 12.13 16.50
CA LEU A 250 -12.62 10.93 15.87
C LEU A 250 -11.23 11.23 15.33
N THR A 251 -10.33 10.25 15.44
CA THR A 251 -9.07 10.23 14.69
C THR A 251 -9.39 10.02 13.21
N LEU A 252 -8.81 10.84 12.33
CA LEU A 252 -9.06 10.81 10.88
C LEU A 252 -7.99 9.98 10.15
N ASP A 253 -7.69 8.79 10.66
CA ASP A 253 -6.62 7.90 10.19
C ASP A 253 -7.06 6.95 9.05
N GLY A 254 -8.36 6.85 8.77
CA GLY A 254 -8.90 5.94 7.76
C GLY A 254 -9.09 4.49 8.22
N ASP A 255 -8.88 4.19 9.50
CA ASP A 255 -9.22 2.91 10.11
C ASP A 255 -10.56 3.03 10.86
N LEU A 256 -11.61 2.43 10.30
CA LEU A 256 -12.94 2.38 10.92
C LEU A 256 -13.05 1.24 11.94
N LEU A 257 -12.09 0.31 11.94
CA LEU A 257 -11.97 -0.83 12.85
C LEU A 257 -10.65 -0.79 13.63
N ARG A 258 -10.59 -1.49 14.77
CA ARG A 258 -9.33 -1.72 15.48
C ARG A 258 -8.62 -2.94 14.92
N TYR A 259 -7.30 -2.93 14.94
CA TYR A 259 -6.47 -4.00 14.39
C TYR A 259 -5.50 -4.58 15.41
N ALA A 260 -5.24 -5.89 15.33
CA ALA A 260 -4.14 -6.55 16.01
C ALA A 260 -3.38 -7.43 15.00
N GLY A 261 -2.07 -7.22 14.87
CA GLY A 261 -1.24 -7.99 13.94
C GLY A 261 -1.65 -7.88 12.47
N GLY A 262 -2.29 -6.76 12.07
CA GLY A 262 -2.82 -6.56 10.71
C GLY A 262 -4.14 -7.28 10.44
N THR A 263 -4.79 -7.82 11.46
CA THR A 263 -6.13 -8.43 11.36
C THR A 263 -7.14 -7.55 12.07
N ALA A 264 -8.26 -7.27 11.41
CA ALA A 264 -9.35 -6.50 12.00
C ALA A 264 -9.96 -7.26 13.18
N LEU A 265 -10.14 -6.55 14.29
CA LEU A 265 -10.81 -7.07 15.48
C LEU A 265 -12.33 -6.91 15.33
N SER A 266 -13.07 -7.81 15.96
CA SER A 266 -14.53 -7.70 16.06
C SER A 266 -14.89 -6.37 16.74
N PRO A 267 -15.79 -5.55 16.17
CA PRO A 267 -16.22 -4.30 16.82
C PRO A 267 -16.85 -4.52 18.20
N ARG A 268 -17.40 -5.71 18.46
CA ARG A 268 -17.97 -6.07 19.76
C ARG A 268 -16.92 -6.27 20.83
N ASP A 269 -15.79 -6.86 20.46
CA ASP A 269 -14.71 -7.19 21.39
C ASP A 269 -13.73 -6.02 21.55
N ALA A 270 -13.56 -5.23 20.49
CA ALA A 270 -12.65 -4.09 20.44
C ALA A 270 -13.29 -2.90 19.68
N PRO A 271 -14.23 -2.17 20.31
CA PRO A 271 -14.96 -1.10 19.66
C PRO A 271 -14.05 0.07 19.23
N SER A 272 -14.14 0.46 17.96
CA SER A 272 -13.47 1.64 17.40
C SER A 272 -14.21 2.94 17.74
N GLU A 273 -13.57 4.09 17.50
CA GLU A 273 -14.24 5.40 17.58
C GLU A 273 -15.37 5.51 16.54
N ALA A 274 -15.11 5.09 15.30
CA ALA A 274 -16.10 5.11 14.23
C ALA A 274 -17.32 4.24 14.54
N TRP A 275 -17.13 3.02 15.06
CA TRP A 275 -18.25 2.14 15.42
C TRP A 275 -19.13 2.76 16.53
N ARG A 276 -18.50 3.31 17.59
CA ARG A 276 -19.24 3.99 18.67
C ARG A 276 -20.01 5.21 18.17
N ALA A 277 -19.40 6.01 17.31
CA ALA A 277 -20.04 7.19 16.73
C ALA A 277 -21.23 6.82 15.82
N LEU A 278 -21.11 5.75 15.02
CA LEU A 278 -22.21 5.27 14.19
C LEU A 278 -23.40 4.79 15.02
N LEU A 279 -23.16 4.10 16.14
CA LEU A 279 -24.23 3.66 17.03
C LEU A 279 -24.98 4.80 17.70
N SER A 280 -24.34 5.95 17.93
CA SER A 280 -25.01 7.14 18.49
C SER A 280 -25.93 7.86 17.49
N LEU A 281 -25.81 7.59 16.19
CA LEU A 281 -26.60 8.25 15.15
C LEU A 281 -27.89 7.47 14.85
N HIS A 282 -28.90 7.63 15.70
CA HIS A 282 -30.18 6.94 15.56
C HIS A 282 -30.90 7.23 14.23
N ASP A 283 -30.71 8.42 13.65
CA ASP A 283 -31.27 8.84 12.35
C ASP A 283 -30.80 7.94 11.19
N LEU A 284 -29.73 7.16 11.36
CA LEU A 284 -29.31 6.18 10.36
C LEU A 284 -30.29 5.02 10.24
N GLY A 285 -31.10 4.72 11.27
CA GLY A 285 -32.07 3.61 11.24
C GLY A 285 -31.43 2.23 11.00
N LEU A 286 -30.17 2.05 11.42
CA LEU A 286 -29.40 0.81 11.25
C LEU A 286 -29.19 0.12 12.60
N SER A 287 -29.29 -1.19 12.61
CA SER A 287 -28.90 -2.01 13.76
C SER A 287 -27.37 -2.08 13.91
N ALA A 288 -26.90 -2.35 15.13
CA ALA A 288 -25.48 -2.60 15.39
C ALA A 288 -24.92 -3.71 14.50
N ALA A 289 -25.68 -4.78 14.27
CA ALA A 289 -25.27 -5.89 13.42
C ALA A 289 -25.12 -5.48 11.94
N GLN A 290 -25.92 -4.55 11.43
CA GLN A 290 -25.75 -3.99 10.08
C GLN A 290 -24.46 -3.16 9.99
N ILE A 291 -24.25 -2.27 10.96
CA ILE A 291 -23.04 -1.43 11.02
C ILE A 291 -21.78 -2.31 11.09
N GLU A 292 -21.78 -3.33 11.95
CA GLU A 292 -20.65 -4.26 12.08
C GLU A 292 -20.34 -5.02 10.79
N ARG A 293 -21.37 -5.47 10.06
CA ARG A 293 -21.18 -6.15 8.76
C ARG A 293 -20.59 -5.21 7.72
N ASP A 294 -21.11 -3.99 7.65
CA ASP A 294 -20.67 -2.99 6.68
C ASP A 294 -19.22 -2.54 6.96
N LEU A 295 -18.87 -2.27 8.23
CA LEU A 295 -17.51 -1.84 8.60
C LEU A 295 -16.44 -2.89 8.28
N LYS A 296 -16.78 -4.19 8.25
CA LYS A 296 -15.83 -5.24 7.81
C LYS A 296 -15.39 -5.09 6.36
N LEU A 297 -16.13 -4.31 5.56
CA LEU A 297 -15.78 -3.99 4.17
C LEU A 297 -14.90 -2.75 4.06
N GLU A 298 -14.45 -2.13 5.15
CA GLU A 298 -13.71 -0.84 5.13
C GLU A 298 -12.44 -0.82 4.25
N LYS A 299 -11.83 -1.98 3.98
CA LYS A 299 -10.67 -2.14 3.09
C LYS A 299 -11.05 -2.66 1.70
N GLN A 300 -12.33 -2.60 1.35
CA GLN A 300 -12.91 -3.02 0.07
C GLN A 300 -13.63 -1.84 -0.59
N HIS A 301 -13.82 -1.94 -1.91
CA HIS A 301 -14.54 -0.93 -2.68
C HIS A 301 -16.01 -0.87 -2.29
N ASP A 302 -16.60 -2.04 -2.09
CA ASP A 302 -18.03 -2.24 -1.83
C ASP A 302 -18.53 -1.57 -0.54
N PHE A 303 -17.62 -1.13 0.35
CA PHE A 303 -18.01 -0.30 1.49
C PHE A 303 -18.83 0.93 1.08
N GLU A 304 -18.51 1.53 -0.08
CA GLU A 304 -19.18 2.74 -0.59
C GLU A 304 -20.64 2.54 -0.96
N VAL A 305 -21.06 1.29 -1.19
CA VAL A 305 -22.45 0.96 -1.52
C VAL A 305 -23.19 0.32 -0.34
N THR A 306 -22.54 0.23 0.82
CA THR A 306 -23.19 -0.30 2.02
C THR A 306 -24.30 0.63 2.52
N PRO A 307 -25.31 0.08 3.24
CA PRO A 307 -26.30 0.89 3.94
C PRO A 307 -25.66 1.89 4.90
N THR A 308 -24.65 1.50 5.67
CA THR A 308 -23.95 2.39 6.61
C THR A 308 -23.34 3.59 5.90
N TYR A 309 -22.61 3.37 4.80
CA TYR A 309 -22.02 4.45 4.03
C TYR A 309 -23.09 5.34 3.39
N SER A 310 -24.03 4.74 2.66
CA SER A 310 -25.05 5.46 1.91
C SER A 310 -25.93 6.32 2.83
N ARG A 311 -26.34 5.79 3.99
CA ARG A 311 -27.20 6.51 4.93
C ARG A 311 -26.49 7.65 5.64
N LEU A 312 -25.20 7.50 6.00
CA LEU A 312 -24.44 8.60 6.60
C LEU A 312 -24.42 9.83 5.68
N TYR A 313 -24.16 9.62 4.40
CA TYR A 313 -24.15 10.70 3.42
C TYR A 313 -25.56 11.19 3.04
N ALA A 314 -26.59 10.34 3.08
CA ALA A 314 -27.97 10.78 2.92
C ALA A 314 -28.39 11.72 4.06
N VAL A 315 -28.05 11.40 5.31
CA VAL A 315 -28.28 12.29 6.46
C VAL A 315 -27.54 13.62 6.30
N ALA A 316 -26.29 13.59 5.81
CA ALA A 316 -25.54 14.80 5.51
C ALA A 316 -26.26 15.68 4.47
N ALA A 317 -26.75 15.08 3.39
CA ALA A 317 -27.47 15.78 2.32
C ALA A 317 -28.78 16.41 2.83
N LEU A 318 -29.55 15.70 3.66
CA LEU A 318 -30.76 16.24 4.30
C LEU A 318 -30.46 17.44 5.21
N ARG A 319 -29.26 17.51 5.78
CA ARG A 319 -28.76 18.65 6.57
C ARG A 319 -28.09 19.73 5.73
N GLY A 320 -28.22 19.69 4.40
CA GLY A 320 -27.63 20.65 3.48
C GLY A 320 -26.10 20.62 3.41
N MET A 321 -25.47 19.53 3.88
CA MET A 321 -24.01 19.38 3.88
C MET A 321 -23.54 18.80 2.53
N ASN A 322 -22.40 19.29 2.04
CA ASN A 322 -21.68 18.70 0.91
C ASN A 322 -20.28 18.21 1.34
N PRO A 323 -20.20 17.07 2.08
CA PRO A 323 -18.93 16.55 2.57
C PRO A 323 -18.06 15.97 1.44
N GLU A 324 -16.76 16.16 1.57
CA GLU A 324 -15.76 15.50 0.73
C GLU A 324 -15.89 13.97 0.81
N ARG A 325 -15.56 13.27 -0.28
CA ARG A 325 -15.57 11.80 -0.37
C ARG A 325 -14.20 11.17 -0.16
N SER A 326 -13.15 11.98 -0.16
CA SER A 326 -11.77 11.57 0.01
C SER A 326 -10.95 12.72 0.57
N GLN A 327 -10.11 12.44 1.57
CA GLN A 327 -9.18 13.41 2.13
C GLN A 327 -7.89 12.72 2.58
N LEU A 328 -6.85 13.49 2.87
CA LEU A 328 -5.60 12.93 3.39
C LEU A 328 -5.81 12.42 4.83
N PRO A 329 -5.45 11.16 5.13
CA PRO A 329 -5.46 10.64 6.49
C PRO A 329 -4.48 11.41 7.40
N GLN A 330 -4.90 11.61 8.65
CA GLN A 330 -4.10 12.27 9.69
C GLN A 330 -3.32 11.25 10.51
N ILE A 331 -2.29 10.67 9.90
CA ILE A 331 -1.43 9.67 10.55
C ILE A 331 -0.02 10.24 10.73
N ASP A 332 0.50 10.14 11.95
CA ASP A 332 1.92 10.32 12.23
C ASP A 332 2.70 9.07 11.82
N LEU A 333 3.71 9.25 10.96
CA LEU A 333 4.62 8.19 10.56
C LEU A 333 5.64 7.93 11.66
N LYS A 334 5.65 6.69 12.15
CA LYS A 334 6.59 6.22 13.17
C LYS A 334 7.51 5.17 12.58
N SER A 335 8.81 5.40 12.66
CA SER A 335 9.85 4.40 12.34
C SER A 335 11.10 4.70 13.14
N PRO A 336 11.90 3.69 13.54
CA PRO A 336 13.21 3.91 14.18
C PRO A 336 14.17 4.77 13.34
N LYS A 337 13.90 4.92 12.03
CA LYS A 337 14.69 5.72 11.09
C LYS A 337 14.22 7.18 10.99
N ILE A 338 13.04 7.50 11.50
CA ILE A 338 12.40 8.81 11.36
C ILE A 338 12.77 9.67 12.57
N THR A 339 13.50 10.75 12.32
CA THR A 339 13.96 11.71 13.35
C THR A 339 13.12 12.99 13.42
N ARG A 340 12.12 13.14 12.54
CA ARG A 340 11.20 14.28 12.46
C ARG A 340 9.76 13.77 12.32
N GLN A 341 8.76 14.50 12.79
CA GLN A 341 7.37 14.11 12.60
C GLN A 341 7.01 14.17 11.11
N LEU A 342 6.86 13.01 10.48
CA LEU A 342 6.40 12.88 9.10
C LEU A 342 4.95 12.40 9.11
N THR A 343 4.15 12.77 8.11
CA THR A 343 2.74 12.39 8.04
C THR A 343 2.40 11.70 6.73
N SER A 344 1.27 10.99 6.66
CA SER A 344 0.77 10.45 5.39
C SER A 344 0.54 11.55 4.34
N ALA A 345 0.15 12.76 4.77
CA ALA A 345 0.07 13.93 3.90
C ALA A 345 1.42 14.29 3.28
N TRP A 346 2.49 14.36 4.10
CA TRP A 346 3.84 14.61 3.59
C TRP A 346 4.26 13.58 2.55
N PHE A 347 4.02 12.29 2.80
CA PHE A 347 4.36 11.23 1.85
C PHE A 347 3.61 11.42 0.53
N ALA A 348 2.28 11.62 0.61
CA ALA A 348 1.42 11.77 -0.54
C ALA A 348 1.81 12.98 -1.40
N GLU A 349 2.14 14.12 -0.77
CA GLU A 349 2.57 15.34 -1.47
C GLU A 349 3.94 15.19 -2.13
N ARG A 350 4.88 14.48 -1.50
CA ARG A 350 6.19 14.19 -2.10
C ARG A 350 6.05 13.29 -3.33
N CYS A 351 5.21 12.26 -3.25
CA CYS A 351 4.87 11.43 -4.40
C CYS A 351 4.16 12.24 -5.49
N GLU A 352 3.19 13.08 -5.14
CA GLU A 352 2.48 13.96 -6.08
C GLU A 352 3.44 14.89 -6.83
N ALA A 353 4.44 15.48 -6.15
CA ALA A 353 5.44 16.32 -6.79
C ALA A 353 6.29 15.53 -7.82
N ARG A 354 6.76 14.33 -7.45
CA ARG A 354 7.52 13.45 -8.37
C ARG A 354 6.66 12.95 -9.53
N TYR A 355 5.40 12.63 -9.25
CA TYR A 355 4.40 12.23 -10.23
C TYR A 355 4.18 13.32 -11.29
N ARG A 356 3.98 14.58 -10.87
CA ARG A 356 3.87 15.72 -11.79
C ARG A 356 5.14 15.96 -12.59
N ALA A 357 6.32 15.85 -11.97
CA ALA A 357 7.60 15.97 -12.67
C ALA A 357 7.77 14.86 -13.73
N CYS A 358 7.31 13.64 -13.44
CA CYS A 358 7.29 12.55 -14.42
C CYS A 358 6.34 12.84 -15.59
N LEU A 359 5.11 13.28 -15.32
CA LEU A 359 4.15 13.64 -16.37
C LEU A 359 4.67 14.76 -17.28
N ALA A 360 5.33 15.76 -16.70
CA ALA A 360 5.91 16.87 -17.46
C ALA A 360 6.98 16.42 -18.48
N ARG A 361 7.65 15.28 -18.25
CA ARG A 361 8.58 14.68 -19.23
C ARG A 361 7.88 14.06 -20.43
N GLY A 362 6.62 13.64 -20.27
CA GLY A 362 5.81 13.04 -21.34
C GLY A 362 5.15 14.06 -22.26
N THR A 363 5.03 15.31 -21.83
CA THR A 363 4.47 16.39 -22.65
C THR A 363 5.53 16.86 -23.66
N PRO A 364 5.27 16.79 -24.98
CA PRO A 364 6.17 17.39 -25.95
C PRO A 364 6.29 18.90 -25.69
N ALA A 365 7.51 19.44 -25.74
CA ALA A 365 7.70 20.89 -25.69
C ALA A 365 6.86 21.54 -26.81
N PRO A 366 6.23 22.71 -26.57
CA PRO A 366 5.54 23.42 -27.63
C PRO A 366 6.54 23.66 -28.77
N ALA A 367 6.14 23.32 -30.00
CA ALA A 367 6.96 23.56 -31.17
C ALA A 367 7.37 25.04 -31.20
N ALA A 368 8.67 25.31 -31.20
CA ALA A 368 9.18 26.66 -31.37
C ALA A 368 8.61 27.19 -32.70
N ALA A 369 7.79 28.23 -32.63
CA ALA A 369 7.28 28.90 -33.82
C ALA A 369 8.49 29.32 -34.65
N SER A 370 8.58 28.81 -35.88
CA SER A 370 9.59 29.26 -36.83
C SER A 370 9.45 30.77 -37.01
N PRO A 371 10.54 31.55 -36.98
CA PRO A 371 10.44 32.98 -37.23
C PRO A 371 9.88 33.15 -38.65
N ALA A 372 8.75 33.83 -38.75
CA ALA A 372 8.17 34.21 -40.02
C ALA A 372 9.22 35.03 -40.78
N VAL A 373 9.65 34.50 -41.93
CA VAL A 373 10.44 35.26 -42.89
C VAL A 373 9.50 36.34 -43.44
N ALA A 374 9.75 37.58 -43.05
CA ALA A 374 9.06 38.73 -43.63
C ALA A 374 9.60 38.99 -45.05
N PRO A 375 8.73 39.40 -46.00
CA PRO A 375 9.08 39.57 -47.41
C PRO A 375 10.05 40.73 -47.68
#